data_AF-A0A351KYY5-F1
#
_entry.id   AF-A0A351KYY5-F1
#
_cell.length_a   1.000
_cell.length_b   1.000
_cell.length_c   1.000
_cell.angle_alpha   90.00
_cell.angle_beta   90.00
_cell.angle_gamma   90.00
#
_symmetry.space_group_name_H-M   'P 1'
#
loop_
_entity.id
_entity.type
_entity.pdbx_description
1 polymer ?
#
loop_
_entity_poly.entity_id
_entity_poly.type
_entity_poly.pdbx_seq_one_letter_code
_entity_poly.pdbx_strand_id
1 'polypeptide(L)'
;MLPIKPLYDTWTWNQDAGSWLIDCYLEQAFHSTQEINQWYATSMTKTLEAFSHLARAWQVSFGASYEYQDRIKGCLLKWSPKESNQNYVENILQTIREFPAPIYELSIDVDLFVYIRTEKSPKQPIQAWVRIPHSEFNISARLDDVEALLWFSICHTLFEPGSKEYSPITGPYPEEEFEGPLDNNELQLLNQPLLEKVLRRWEEYFGEITEVDGIPGIYKYGFLVEPY
;
A
#
# COMPACT_ATOMS: atom_id res chain seq x y z
N MET A 1 -11.11 -14.96 -0.11
CA MET A 1 -10.30 -15.71 0.89
C MET A 1 -9.87 -14.74 1.97
N LEU A 2 -10.02 -15.10 3.25
CA LEU A 2 -9.60 -14.24 4.37
C LEU A 2 -8.07 -14.13 4.41
N PRO A 3 -7.52 -13.01 4.88
CA PRO A 3 -6.09 -12.90 5.15
C PRO A 3 -5.63 -13.94 6.17
N ILE A 4 -4.47 -14.56 5.91
CA ILE A 4 -3.80 -15.48 6.81
C ILE A 4 -2.82 -14.69 7.68
N LYS A 5 -2.63 -15.11 8.93
CA LYS A 5 -1.60 -14.56 9.81
C LYS A 5 -0.23 -15.15 9.40
N PRO A 6 0.74 -14.35 8.95
CA PRO A 6 2.08 -14.85 8.68
C PRO A 6 2.80 -15.22 9.97
N LEU A 7 3.83 -16.06 9.88
CA LEU A 7 4.84 -16.09 10.93
C LEU A 7 5.52 -14.71 10.99
N TYR A 8 5.66 -14.19 12.19
CA TYR A 8 6.31 -12.90 12.45
C TYR A 8 7.82 -13.04 12.66
N ASP A 9 8.36 -14.18 12.24
CA ASP A 9 9.79 -14.52 12.20
C ASP A 9 10.57 -13.47 11.36
N THR A 10 9.86 -12.74 10.51
CA THR A 10 10.40 -11.67 9.67
C THR A 10 10.22 -10.25 10.23
N TRP A 11 9.48 -10.03 11.32
CA TRP A 11 8.96 -8.70 11.68
C TRP A 11 9.94 -7.87 12.50
N THR A 12 10.33 -6.69 12.01
CA THR A 12 10.97 -5.65 12.82
C THR A 12 9.93 -4.60 13.22
N TRP A 13 10.05 -4.02 14.41
CA TRP A 13 9.04 -3.12 15.01
C TRP A 13 8.78 -1.84 14.18
N ASN A 14 9.64 -1.45 13.24
CA ASN A 14 9.69 -0.04 12.83
C ASN A 14 10.30 0.29 11.45
N GLN A 15 10.06 -0.50 10.40
CA GLN A 15 10.63 -0.17 9.09
C GLN A 15 9.62 -0.18 7.95
N ASP A 16 9.49 0.98 7.32
CA ASP A 16 9.00 1.13 5.95
C ASP A 16 9.97 0.37 5.04
N ALA A 17 9.50 -0.72 4.42
CA ALA A 17 10.33 -1.49 3.52
C ALA A 17 10.63 -0.68 2.26
N GLY A 18 9.60 -0.03 1.73
CA GLY A 18 9.74 0.90 0.63
C GLY A 18 8.50 1.74 0.47
N SER A 19 8.70 2.93 -0.08
CA SER A 19 7.63 3.77 -0.55
C SER A 19 7.96 4.35 -1.92
N TRP A 20 6.94 4.46 -2.76
CA TRP A 20 7.04 4.92 -4.15
C TRP A 20 6.04 6.04 -4.37
N LEU A 21 6.50 7.10 -5.01
CA LEU A 21 5.71 8.28 -5.28
C LEU A 21 5.73 8.62 -6.77
N ILE A 22 4.58 9.00 -7.30
CA ILE A 22 4.40 9.55 -8.64
C ILE A 22 3.83 10.96 -8.49
N ASP A 23 4.60 11.95 -8.92
CA ASP A 23 4.11 13.32 -9.15
C ASP A 23 3.34 13.37 -10.47
N CYS A 24 2.03 13.55 -10.40
CA CYS A 24 1.16 13.72 -11.54
C CYS A 24 0.94 15.20 -11.84
N TYR A 25 1.49 15.67 -12.96
CA TYR A 25 1.14 16.98 -13.52
C TYR A 25 -0.11 16.84 -14.39
N LEU A 26 -1.20 17.42 -13.92
CA LEU A 26 -2.46 17.47 -14.63
C LEU A 26 -2.40 18.50 -15.76
N GLU A 27 -2.98 18.17 -16.92
CA GLU A 27 -3.06 19.10 -18.06
C GLU A 27 -3.80 20.40 -17.70
N GLN A 28 -4.76 20.30 -16.77
CA GLN A 28 -5.53 21.40 -16.25
C GLN A 28 -5.95 21.11 -14.80
N ALA A 29 -6.14 22.17 -14.02
CA ALA A 29 -6.70 22.06 -12.69
C ALA A 29 -8.18 21.65 -12.73
N PHE A 30 -8.67 21.12 -11.62
CA PHE A 30 -10.09 20.84 -11.43
C PHE A 30 -10.85 22.11 -11.04
N HIS A 31 -12.05 22.31 -11.59
CA HIS A 31 -12.87 23.49 -11.33
C HIS A 31 -14.19 23.15 -10.64
N SER A 32 -14.40 21.89 -10.28
CA SER A 32 -15.62 21.44 -9.60
C SER A 32 -15.37 20.21 -8.72
N THR A 33 -16.23 20.04 -7.72
CA THR A 33 -16.31 18.83 -6.88
C THR A 33 -16.45 17.57 -7.73
N GLN A 34 -17.28 17.61 -8.76
CA GLN A 34 -17.57 16.46 -9.60
C GLN A 34 -16.33 16.02 -10.40
N GLU A 35 -15.58 16.97 -10.95
CA GLU A 35 -14.36 16.68 -11.71
C GLU A 35 -13.29 16.04 -10.83
N ILE A 36 -12.98 16.64 -9.68
CA ILE A 36 -11.93 16.12 -8.80
C ILE A 36 -12.33 14.76 -8.20
N ASN A 37 -13.59 14.57 -7.79
CA ASN A 37 -14.06 13.30 -7.26
C ASN A 37 -14.07 12.20 -8.34
N GLN A 38 -14.40 12.55 -9.59
CA GLN A 38 -14.29 11.62 -10.72
C GLN A 38 -12.82 11.25 -11.00
N TRP A 39 -11.90 12.20 -10.86
CA TRP A 39 -10.46 11.94 -10.96
C TRP A 39 -10.00 10.96 -9.87
N TYR A 40 -10.37 11.17 -8.60
CA TYR A 40 -10.07 10.22 -7.51
C TYR A 40 -10.59 8.82 -7.80
N ALA A 41 -11.85 8.70 -8.25
CA ALA A 41 -12.43 7.41 -8.59
C ALA A 41 -11.63 6.73 -9.72
N THR A 42 -11.22 7.49 -10.73
CA THR A 42 -10.41 6.99 -11.86
C THR A 42 -9.02 6.55 -11.41
N SER A 43 -8.34 7.37 -10.60
CA SER A 43 -7.01 7.10 -10.07
C SER A 43 -7.02 5.87 -9.15
N MET A 44 -8.05 5.72 -8.31
CA MET A 44 -8.24 4.53 -7.50
C MET A 44 -8.45 3.28 -8.36
N THR A 45 -9.33 3.34 -9.38
CA THR A 45 -9.57 2.20 -10.29
C THR A 45 -8.27 1.76 -10.96
N LYS A 46 -7.55 2.68 -11.60
CA LYS A 46 -6.28 2.36 -12.28
C LYS A 46 -5.21 1.83 -11.32
N THR A 47 -5.12 2.38 -10.11
CA THR A 47 -4.19 1.89 -9.08
C THR A 47 -4.53 0.46 -8.66
N LEU A 48 -5.79 0.18 -8.34
CA LEU A 48 -6.21 -1.19 -7.99
C LEU A 48 -6.09 -2.17 -9.16
N GLU A 49 -6.29 -1.72 -10.40
CA GLU A 49 -6.06 -2.54 -11.59
C GLU A 49 -4.57 -2.88 -11.75
N ALA A 50 -3.69 -1.90 -11.62
CA ALA A 50 -2.23 -2.08 -11.69
C ALA A 50 -1.76 -3.12 -10.66
N PHE A 51 -2.29 -3.02 -9.44
CA PHE A 51 -1.92 -3.86 -8.32
C PHE A 51 -2.78 -5.11 -8.12
N SER A 52 -3.75 -5.40 -9.00
CA SER A 52 -4.76 -6.47 -8.81
C SER A 52 -4.21 -7.88 -8.50
N HIS A 53 -2.95 -8.16 -8.85
CA HIS A 53 -2.27 -9.41 -8.54
C HIS A 53 -1.49 -9.40 -7.23
N LEU A 54 -1.17 -8.23 -6.69
CA LEU A 54 -0.40 -8.04 -5.47
C LEU A 54 -1.24 -7.52 -4.32
N ALA A 55 -2.20 -6.64 -4.56
CA ALA A 55 -2.92 -5.93 -3.52
C ALA A 55 -4.43 -5.94 -3.79
N ARG A 56 -5.21 -5.87 -2.70
CA ARG A 56 -6.63 -5.55 -2.73
C ARG A 56 -6.98 -4.62 -1.59
N ALA A 57 -7.85 -3.65 -1.84
CA ALA A 57 -8.35 -2.77 -0.79
C ALA A 57 -9.13 -3.57 0.26
N TRP A 58 -8.88 -3.30 1.54
CA TRP A 58 -9.72 -3.79 2.64
C TRP A 58 -10.31 -2.67 3.50
N GLN A 59 -9.70 -1.49 3.47
CA GLN A 59 -10.23 -0.29 4.12
C GLN A 59 -9.89 0.92 3.27
N VAL A 60 -10.86 1.82 3.12
CA VAL A 60 -10.70 3.07 2.37
C VAL A 60 -11.27 4.20 3.21
N SER A 61 -10.51 5.28 3.32
CA SER A 61 -10.95 6.52 3.97
C SER A 61 -10.65 7.74 3.12
N PHE A 62 -11.56 8.70 3.17
CA PHE A 62 -11.37 10.00 2.53
C PHE A 62 -12.22 11.06 3.24
N GLY A 63 -11.79 12.30 3.13
CA GLY A 63 -12.46 13.45 3.74
C GLY A 63 -12.59 14.61 2.78
N ALA A 64 -13.46 15.55 3.13
CA ALA A 64 -13.58 16.79 2.41
C ALA A 64 -12.30 17.64 2.55
N SER A 65 -12.06 18.51 1.58
CA SER A 65 -11.02 19.53 1.67
C SER A 65 -11.23 20.45 2.87
N TYR A 66 -10.13 21.06 3.33
CA TYR A 66 -10.05 21.79 4.59
C TYR A 66 -11.21 22.79 4.80
N GLU A 67 -11.63 23.46 3.73
CA GLU A 67 -12.73 24.43 3.69
C GLU A 67 -14.11 23.84 4.07
N TYR A 68 -14.27 22.52 3.95
CA TYR A 68 -15.53 21.80 4.13
C TYR A 68 -15.50 20.82 5.33
N GLN A 69 -14.35 20.59 5.97
CA GLN A 69 -14.18 19.55 7.01
C GLN A 69 -15.09 19.75 8.23
N ASP A 70 -15.42 20.98 8.59
CA ASP A 70 -16.33 21.28 9.71
C ASP A 70 -17.79 20.92 9.41
N ARG A 71 -18.15 20.78 8.13
CA ARG A 71 -19.54 20.60 7.67
C ARG A 71 -19.80 19.22 7.09
N ILE A 72 -18.79 18.62 6.46
CA ILE A 72 -18.89 17.35 5.75
C ILE A 72 -17.90 16.39 6.39
N LYS A 73 -18.45 15.38 7.07
CA LYS A 73 -17.66 14.30 7.68
C LYS A 73 -17.08 13.41 6.60
N GLY A 74 -15.86 12.91 6.85
CA GLY A 74 -15.23 11.91 5.99
C GLY A 74 -15.97 10.57 6.00
N CYS A 75 -15.58 9.72 5.06
CA CYS A 75 -16.06 8.37 4.91
C CYS A 75 -14.97 7.37 5.32
N LEU A 76 -15.40 6.25 5.91
CA LEU A 76 -14.56 5.10 6.20
C LEU A 76 -15.33 3.84 5.81
N LEU A 77 -14.85 3.15 4.78
CA LEU A 77 -15.49 1.97 4.19
C LEU A 77 -14.57 0.77 4.42
N LYS A 78 -15.05 -0.27 5.09
CA LYS A 78 -14.27 -1.48 5.38
C LYS A 78 -14.87 -2.70 4.70
N TRP A 79 -14.03 -3.47 4.02
CA TRP A 79 -14.43 -4.69 3.36
C TRP A 79 -14.87 -5.75 4.37
N SER A 80 -16.02 -6.37 4.10
CA SER A 80 -16.51 -7.51 4.85
C SER A 80 -16.34 -8.82 4.07
N PRO A 81 -15.98 -9.94 4.72
CA PRO A 81 -15.93 -11.25 4.05
C PRO A 81 -17.30 -11.73 3.53
N LYS A 82 -18.40 -11.08 3.94
CA LYS A 82 -19.76 -11.38 3.50
C LYS A 82 -20.10 -10.80 2.11
N GLU A 83 -19.26 -9.91 1.59
CA GLU A 83 -19.40 -9.29 0.26
C GLU A 83 -18.21 -9.64 -0.63
N SER A 84 -18.44 -9.66 -1.95
CA SER A 84 -17.33 -9.79 -2.90
C SER A 84 -16.47 -8.53 -2.85
N ASN A 85 -15.16 -8.68 -3.09
CA ASN A 85 -14.26 -7.52 -3.18
C ASN A 85 -14.65 -6.60 -4.34
N GLN A 86 -15.18 -7.15 -5.44
CA GLN A 86 -15.69 -6.37 -6.56
C GLN A 86 -16.85 -5.45 -6.15
N ASN A 87 -17.88 -5.97 -5.48
CA ASN A 87 -19.02 -5.16 -5.06
C ASN A 87 -18.59 -4.10 -4.03
N TYR A 88 -17.66 -4.44 -3.15
CA TYR A 88 -17.07 -3.49 -2.21
C TYR A 88 -16.37 -2.33 -2.92
N VAL A 89 -15.52 -2.62 -3.91
CA VAL A 89 -14.83 -1.61 -4.72
C VAL A 89 -15.82 -0.77 -5.51
N GLU A 90 -16.82 -1.37 -6.15
CA GLU A 90 -17.88 -0.64 -6.87
C GLU A 90 -18.62 0.34 -5.94
N ASN A 91 -18.95 -0.09 -4.72
CA ASN A 91 -19.58 0.77 -3.72
C ASN A 91 -18.67 1.93 -3.28
N ILE A 92 -17.37 1.69 -3.11
CA ILE A 92 -16.42 2.78 -2.79
C ILE A 92 -16.36 3.79 -3.94
N LEU A 93 -16.20 3.32 -5.18
CA LEU A 93 -16.12 4.20 -6.35
C LEU A 93 -17.39 5.04 -6.52
N GLN A 94 -18.56 4.47 -6.24
CA GLN A 94 -19.81 5.22 -6.22
C GLN A 94 -19.81 6.27 -5.10
N THR A 95 -19.41 5.89 -3.89
CA THR A 95 -19.35 6.81 -2.73
C THR A 95 -18.40 7.98 -2.98
N ILE A 96 -17.24 7.74 -3.60
CA ILE A 96 -16.28 8.78 -4.00
C ILE A 96 -16.94 9.76 -4.97
N ARG A 97 -17.57 9.25 -6.05
CA ARG A 97 -18.21 10.10 -7.08
C ARG A 97 -19.35 10.94 -6.52
N GLU A 98 -20.13 10.39 -5.60
CA GLU A 98 -21.29 11.03 -4.99
C GLU A 98 -20.95 11.89 -3.76
N PHE A 99 -19.68 11.90 -3.33
CA PHE A 99 -19.28 12.65 -2.14
C PHE A 99 -19.56 14.17 -2.34
N PRO A 100 -20.20 14.85 -1.37
CA PRO A 100 -20.80 16.17 -1.61
C PRO A 100 -19.82 17.34 -1.58
N ALA A 101 -18.52 17.08 -1.40
CA ALA A 101 -17.46 18.08 -1.41
C ALA A 101 -16.22 17.56 -2.14
N PRO A 102 -15.29 18.46 -2.51
CA PRO A 102 -13.99 18.05 -3.05
C PRO A 102 -13.26 17.18 -2.04
N ILE A 103 -12.80 16.01 -2.48
CA ILE A 103 -11.93 15.15 -1.68
C ILE A 103 -10.53 15.75 -1.66
N TYR A 104 -9.89 15.75 -0.48
CA TYR A 104 -8.49 16.22 -0.34
C TYR A 104 -7.47 15.10 -0.43
N GLU A 105 -7.84 13.93 0.06
CA GLU A 105 -6.96 12.78 0.16
C GLU A 105 -7.81 11.51 0.24
N LEU A 106 -7.31 10.46 -0.40
CA LEU A 106 -7.87 9.12 -0.39
C LEU A 106 -6.80 8.14 0.12
N SER A 107 -7.00 7.59 1.31
CA SER A 107 -6.16 6.56 1.90
C SER A 107 -6.79 5.18 1.69
N ILE A 108 -6.00 4.22 1.23
CA ILE A 108 -6.44 2.88 0.84
C ILE A 108 -5.52 1.86 1.52
N ASP A 109 -5.96 1.29 2.64
CA ASP A 109 -5.26 0.18 3.25
C ASP A 109 -5.48 -1.11 2.45
N VAL A 110 -4.41 -1.90 2.28
CA VAL A 110 -4.44 -3.09 1.43
C VAL A 110 -4.08 -4.40 2.13
N ASP A 111 -4.74 -5.48 1.72
CA ASP A 111 -4.22 -6.82 1.92
C ASP A 111 -3.25 -7.11 0.75
N LEU A 112 -2.13 -7.76 1.02
CA LEU A 112 -1.13 -8.14 0.02
C LEU A 112 -1.17 -9.64 -0.29
N PHE A 113 -0.94 -10.04 -1.53
CA PHE A 113 -0.88 -11.43 -2.01
C PHE A 113 0.58 -11.81 -2.29
N VAL A 114 1.25 -12.28 -1.25
CA VAL A 114 2.70 -12.45 -1.20
C VAL A 114 3.07 -13.83 -0.64
N TYR A 115 4.30 -14.25 -0.90
CA TYR A 115 4.91 -15.41 -0.29
C TYR A 115 5.26 -15.13 1.17
N ILE A 116 4.83 -16.03 2.04
CA ILE A 116 5.03 -15.99 3.49
C ILE A 116 5.30 -17.40 4.04
N ARG A 117 5.89 -17.47 5.23
CA ARG A 117 5.90 -18.69 6.05
C ARG A 117 4.73 -18.63 7.05
N THR A 118 4.20 -19.79 7.44
CA THR A 118 3.12 -19.90 8.45
C THR A 118 3.47 -20.97 9.48
N GLU A 119 2.83 -20.96 10.65
CA GLU A 119 3.05 -22.01 11.67
C GLU A 119 2.87 -23.43 11.12
N LYS A 120 1.95 -23.60 10.14
CA LYS A 120 1.69 -24.88 9.48
C LYS A 120 2.70 -25.23 8.38
N SER A 121 3.42 -24.24 7.89
CA SER A 121 4.42 -24.37 6.82
C SER A 121 5.64 -23.47 7.11
N PRO A 122 6.40 -23.74 8.19
CA PRO A 122 7.48 -22.86 8.63
C PRO A 122 8.72 -22.94 7.75
N LYS A 123 8.87 -24.02 6.96
CA LYS A 123 10.05 -24.27 6.10
C LYS A 123 9.75 -24.15 4.61
N GLN A 124 8.50 -23.90 4.23
CA GLN A 124 8.08 -23.84 2.84
C GLN A 124 7.19 -22.61 2.69
N PRO A 125 7.67 -21.55 1.99
CA PRO A 125 6.85 -20.41 1.67
C PRO A 125 5.59 -20.81 0.90
N ILE A 126 4.49 -20.17 1.25
CA ILE A 126 3.22 -20.27 0.53
C ILE A 126 2.78 -18.88 0.11
N GLN A 127 2.12 -18.77 -1.04
CA GLN A 127 1.52 -17.52 -1.47
C GLN A 127 0.12 -17.38 -0.85
N ALA A 128 -0.13 -16.28 -0.15
CA ALA A 128 -1.40 -16.05 0.53
C ALA A 128 -1.73 -14.56 0.63
N TRP A 129 -3.02 -14.28 0.85
CA TRP A 129 -3.43 -12.94 1.25
C TRP A 129 -3.01 -12.71 2.69
N VAL A 130 -2.33 -11.61 2.96
CA VAL A 130 -1.94 -11.16 4.29
C VAL A 130 -2.38 -9.74 4.51
N ARG A 131 -2.80 -9.44 5.74
CA ARG A 131 -3.07 -8.08 6.16
C ARG A 131 -1.85 -7.56 6.87
N ILE A 132 -1.14 -6.65 6.23
CA ILE A 132 0.03 -5.99 6.77
C ILE A 132 -0.43 -4.60 7.24
N PRO A 133 -0.36 -4.30 8.54
CA PRO A 133 -0.65 -2.96 9.02
C PRO A 133 0.20 -1.92 8.27
N HIS A 134 -0.42 -0.78 7.92
CA HIS A 134 0.26 0.36 7.30
C HIS A 134 0.77 0.14 5.86
N SER A 135 0.50 -0.99 5.21
CA SER A 135 0.62 -1.06 3.75
C SER A 135 -0.59 -0.38 3.12
N GLU A 136 -0.34 0.74 2.43
CA GLU A 136 -1.41 1.60 1.93
C GLU A 136 -1.04 2.31 0.62
N PHE A 137 -2.07 2.70 -0.12
CA PHE A 137 -1.98 3.76 -1.10
C PHE A 137 -2.52 5.05 -0.51
N ASN A 138 -1.91 6.17 -0.88
CA ASN A 138 -2.45 7.49 -0.67
C ASN A 138 -2.53 8.21 -2.03
N ILE A 139 -3.69 8.77 -2.34
CA ILE A 139 -3.89 9.58 -3.53
C ILE A 139 -4.31 10.96 -3.02
N SER A 140 -3.65 12.02 -3.49
CA SER A 140 -4.00 13.39 -3.15
C SER A 140 -3.95 14.30 -4.37
N ALA A 141 -4.85 15.28 -4.38
CA ALA A 141 -5.01 16.30 -5.39
C ALA A 141 -5.83 17.45 -4.78
N ARG A 142 -5.70 18.65 -5.35
CA ARG A 142 -6.40 19.84 -4.87
C ARG A 142 -7.19 20.51 -5.99
N LEU A 143 -8.28 21.19 -5.62
CA LEU A 143 -8.96 22.08 -6.54
C LEU A 143 -8.04 23.25 -6.91
N ASP A 144 -8.18 23.73 -8.14
CA ASP A 144 -7.38 24.85 -8.68
C ASP A 144 -5.85 24.63 -8.64
N ASP A 145 -5.43 23.38 -8.45
CA ASP A 145 -4.04 22.92 -8.48
C ASP A 145 -3.86 21.95 -9.65
N VAL A 146 -2.67 21.96 -10.24
CA VAL A 146 -2.27 21.04 -11.32
C VAL A 146 -1.42 19.89 -10.79
N GLU A 147 -1.00 19.95 -9.53
CA GLU A 147 -0.23 18.90 -8.90
C GLU A 147 -1.15 17.89 -8.21
N ALA A 148 -0.90 16.62 -8.51
CA ALA A 148 -1.50 15.49 -7.82
C ALA A 148 -0.41 14.48 -7.45
N LEU A 149 -0.59 13.78 -6.35
CA LEU A 149 0.38 12.83 -5.82
C LEU A 149 -0.28 11.46 -5.69
N LEU A 150 0.43 10.43 -6.14
CA LEU A 150 0.09 9.05 -5.83
C LEU A 150 1.26 8.43 -5.07
N TRP A 151 0.97 7.88 -3.90
CA TRP A 151 1.95 7.29 -3.02
C TRP A 151 1.53 5.86 -2.68
N PHE A 152 2.50 4.95 -2.67
CA PHE A 152 2.33 3.58 -2.23
C PHE A 152 3.41 3.27 -1.20
N SER A 153 3.03 2.71 -0.06
CA SER A 153 3.96 2.32 0.99
C SER A 153 3.73 0.86 1.42
N ILE A 154 4.83 0.16 1.69
CA ILE A 154 4.84 -1.15 2.32
C ILE A 154 5.62 -1.07 3.63
N CYS A 155 4.91 -1.03 4.76
CA CYS A 155 5.52 -1.06 6.09
C CYS A 155 5.85 -2.48 6.57
N HIS A 156 6.60 -3.27 5.78
CA HIS A 156 6.99 -4.63 6.18
C HIS A 156 8.20 -5.21 5.46
N THR A 157 9.11 -5.76 6.25
CA THR A 157 10.30 -6.57 5.93
C THR A 157 10.11 -7.84 5.07
N LEU A 158 8.92 -8.15 4.51
CA LEU A 158 8.75 -9.31 3.59
C LEU A 158 9.57 -9.17 2.30
N PHE A 159 10.03 -7.94 2.03
CA PHE A 159 10.86 -7.57 0.90
C PHE A 159 12.33 -7.32 1.31
N GLU A 160 12.69 -7.63 2.57
CA GLU A 160 14.04 -7.45 3.13
C GLU A 160 14.79 -8.80 3.19
N PRO A 161 16.13 -8.84 2.97
CA PRO A 161 16.92 -10.07 3.04
C PRO A 161 17.05 -10.66 4.46
N GLY A 162 16.74 -9.90 5.51
CA GLY A 162 16.72 -10.39 6.88
C GLY A 162 15.84 -9.55 7.78
N SER A 163 15.47 -10.09 8.95
CA SER A 163 14.90 -9.27 10.03
C SER A 163 16.04 -8.77 10.93
N LYS A 164 16.11 -7.46 11.21
CA LYS A 164 17.07 -6.96 12.20
C LYS A 164 16.79 -7.60 13.57
N GLU A 165 17.88 -8.04 14.17
CA GLU A 165 17.96 -8.48 15.55
C GLU A 165 17.30 -7.44 16.47
N TYR A 166 16.50 -7.93 17.42
CA TYR A 166 15.87 -7.13 18.47
C TYR A 166 16.89 -6.17 19.11
N SER A 167 16.63 -4.85 19.07
CA SER A 167 17.44 -3.88 19.82
C SER A 167 16.82 -3.70 21.22
N PRO A 168 17.53 -4.08 22.31
CA PRO A 168 16.97 -4.08 23.68
C PRO A 168 16.80 -2.68 24.28
N ILE A 169 16.89 -1.59 23.50
CA ILE A 169 17.01 -0.23 24.07
C ILE A 169 15.65 0.40 24.44
N THR A 170 14.48 -0.16 24.06
CA THR A 170 13.18 0.44 24.41
C THR A 170 12.05 -0.54 24.74
N GLY A 171 11.96 -0.97 26.01
CA GLY A 171 10.68 -1.29 26.69
C GLY A 171 10.06 -2.70 26.50
N PRO A 172 8.94 -3.00 27.18
CA PRO A 172 8.90 -3.92 28.32
C PRO A 172 8.18 -5.25 28.02
N TYR A 173 8.62 -6.01 27.02
CA TYR A 173 8.13 -7.38 26.81
C TYR A 173 9.19 -8.42 27.21
N PRO A 174 8.78 -9.59 27.75
CA PRO A 174 9.71 -10.56 28.33
C PRO A 174 10.66 -11.12 27.28
N GLU A 175 11.89 -11.36 27.72
CA GLU A 175 13.02 -11.98 27.03
C GLU A 175 12.74 -13.45 26.63
N GLU A 176 11.69 -13.73 25.87
CA GLU A 176 11.46 -15.06 25.30
C GLU A 176 12.23 -15.16 23.97
N GLU A 177 13.43 -15.74 24.06
CA GLU A 177 14.20 -16.45 23.02
C GLU A 177 13.80 -16.16 21.55
N PHE A 178 14.12 -14.97 21.05
CA PHE A 178 14.20 -14.77 19.60
C PHE A 178 15.59 -15.21 19.12
N GLU A 179 15.63 -16.33 18.40
CA GLU A 179 16.82 -16.90 17.77
C GLU A 179 17.38 -15.99 16.65
N GLY A 180 18.06 -14.91 17.02
CA GLY A 180 18.87 -14.09 16.11
C GLY A 180 18.13 -13.46 14.92
N PRO A 181 18.87 -12.80 14.00
CA PRO A 181 18.31 -12.31 12.76
C PRO A 181 17.92 -13.49 11.85
N LEU A 182 16.68 -13.51 11.38
CA LEU A 182 16.18 -14.58 10.52
C LEU A 182 16.42 -14.23 9.05
N ASP A 183 16.94 -15.21 8.32
CA ASP A 183 17.20 -15.10 6.87
C ASP A 183 15.89 -15.11 6.08
N ASN A 184 15.63 -13.98 5.41
CA ASN A 184 14.45 -13.72 4.60
C ASN A 184 14.77 -13.63 3.11
N ASN A 185 16.00 -13.93 2.69
CA ASN A 185 16.42 -13.87 1.29
C ASN A 185 15.49 -14.67 0.38
N GLU A 186 15.05 -15.85 0.81
CA GLU A 186 14.10 -16.66 0.05
C GLU A 186 12.77 -15.92 -0.19
N LEU A 187 12.20 -15.31 0.85
CA LEU A 187 10.94 -14.56 0.73
C LEU A 187 11.11 -13.29 -0.11
N GLN A 188 12.22 -12.58 0.08
CA GLN A 188 12.56 -11.42 -0.74
C GLN A 188 12.61 -11.79 -2.22
N LEU A 189 13.38 -12.82 -2.58
CA LEU A 189 13.53 -13.28 -3.97
C LEU A 189 12.21 -13.71 -4.60
N LEU A 190 11.28 -14.24 -3.80
CA LEU A 190 9.95 -14.63 -4.26
C LEU A 190 8.98 -13.44 -4.43
N ASN A 191 9.06 -12.45 -3.53
CA ASN A 191 8.11 -11.33 -3.48
C ASN A 191 8.51 -10.15 -4.37
N GLN A 192 9.80 -9.91 -4.55
CA GLN A 192 10.32 -8.77 -5.31
C GLN A 192 9.82 -8.72 -6.76
N PRO A 193 9.77 -9.82 -7.54
CA PRO A 193 9.23 -9.78 -8.90
C PRO A 193 7.73 -9.45 -8.95
N LEU A 194 6.97 -9.76 -7.90
CA LEU A 194 5.55 -9.42 -7.82
C LEU A 194 5.38 -7.89 -7.69
N LEU A 195 6.21 -7.27 -6.85
CA LEU A 195 6.24 -5.83 -6.63
C LEU A 195 6.73 -5.07 -7.88
N GLU A 196 7.83 -5.51 -8.50
CA GLU A 196 8.32 -4.90 -9.75
C GLU A 196 7.21 -4.84 -10.80
N LYS A 197 6.52 -5.96 -11.02
CA LYS A 197 5.51 -6.07 -12.08
C LYS A 197 4.38 -5.06 -11.89
N VAL A 198 3.92 -4.86 -10.66
CA VAL A 198 2.81 -3.92 -10.39
C VAL A 198 3.27 -2.47 -10.42
N LEU A 199 4.49 -2.16 -9.98
CA LEU A 199 5.07 -0.81 -10.06
C LEU A 199 5.25 -0.38 -11.52
N ARG A 200 5.78 -1.26 -12.38
CA ARG A 200 5.89 -1.00 -13.82
C ARG A 200 4.53 -0.71 -14.45
N ARG A 201 3.52 -1.51 -14.09
CA ARG A 201 2.15 -1.31 -14.58
C ARG A 201 1.53 -0.01 -14.02
N TRP A 202 1.88 0.39 -12.80
CA TRP A 202 1.45 1.66 -12.23
C TRP A 202 2.02 2.84 -13.02
N GLU A 203 3.29 2.77 -13.41
CA GLU A 203 3.91 3.78 -14.28
C GLU A 203 3.27 3.86 -15.66
N GLU A 204 2.86 2.73 -16.24
CA GLU A 204 2.12 2.72 -17.52
C GLU A 204 0.81 3.53 -17.45
N TYR A 205 0.19 3.63 -16.27
CA TYR A 205 -1.06 4.36 -16.08
C TYR A 205 -0.89 5.84 -15.73
N PHE A 206 0.18 6.18 -15.00
CA PHE A 206 0.33 7.48 -14.33
C PHE A 206 1.62 8.24 -14.66
N GLY A 207 2.58 7.61 -15.34
CA GLY A 207 3.90 8.20 -15.58
C GLY A 207 4.96 7.66 -14.62
N GLU A 208 6.17 8.21 -14.71
CA GLU A 208 7.34 7.71 -13.99
C GLU A 208 7.20 7.85 -12.47
N ILE A 209 7.68 6.84 -11.71
CA ILE A 209 7.92 6.98 -10.26
C ILE A 209 9.04 8.00 -10.06
N THR A 210 8.69 9.15 -9.48
CA THR A 210 9.57 10.31 -9.31
C THR A 210 10.41 10.23 -8.04
N GLU A 211 9.91 9.57 -6.99
CA GLU A 211 10.61 9.39 -5.73
C GLU A 211 10.44 7.97 -5.19
N VAL A 212 11.51 7.47 -4.57
CA VAL A 212 11.57 6.16 -3.91
C VAL A 212 12.34 6.33 -2.61
N ASP A 213 11.73 5.88 -1.52
CA ASP A 213 12.36 5.82 -0.20
C ASP A 213 12.25 4.41 0.38
N GLY A 214 13.08 4.07 1.36
CA GLY A 214 13.04 2.80 2.08
C GLY A 214 14.39 2.11 2.23
N ILE A 215 14.34 0.79 2.41
CA ILE A 215 15.51 -0.03 2.70
C ILE A 215 16.38 -0.18 1.43
N PRO A 216 17.73 -0.15 1.56
CA PRO A 216 18.63 -0.43 0.45
C PRO A 216 18.29 -1.74 -0.27
N GLY A 217 18.19 -1.69 -1.60
CA GLY A 217 17.84 -2.85 -2.45
C GLY A 217 16.38 -2.86 -2.91
N ILE A 218 15.48 -2.11 -2.25
CA ILE A 218 14.08 -1.91 -2.67
C ILE A 218 13.96 -0.73 -3.67
N TYR A 219 15.02 -0.41 -4.42
CA TYR A 219 15.06 0.77 -5.31
C TYR A 219 14.25 0.59 -6.59
N LYS A 220 13.44 1.61 -6.95
CA LYS A 220 12.50 1.84 -8.09
C LYS A 220 11.65 0.65 -8.58
N TYR A 221 12.24 -0.52 -8.70
CA TYR A 221 11.61 -1.81 -9.05
C TYR A 221 12.04 -2.95 -8.12
N GLY A 222 12.70 -2.66 -7.00
CA GLY A 222 13.30 -3.67 -6.13
C GLY A 222 14.62 -4.24 -6.65
N PHE A 223 15.22 -3.70 -7.72
CA PHE A 223 16.48 -4.19 -8.26
C PHE A 223 17.59 -3.16 -8.13
N LEU A 224 18.68 -3.53 -7.45
CA LEU A 224 20.08 -3.27 -7.82
C LEU A 224 20.99 -4.13 -6.93
N VAL A 225 21.75 -5.03 -7.54
CA VAL A 225 22.93 -5.66 -6.90
C VAL A 225 23.99 -4.56 -6.79
N GLU A 226 24.57 -4.35 -5.61
CA GLU A 226 25.73 -3.48 -5.48
C GLU A 226 26.81 -3.90 -6.50
N PRO A 227 27.40 -2.97 -7.26
CA PRO A 227 28.61 -3.29 -8.01
C PRO A 227 29.72 -3.58 -7.00
N TYR A 228 30.29 -4.78 -7.07
CA TYR A 228 31.56 -5.13 -6.43
C TYR A 228 32.69 -4.19 -6.86
#